data_AF-A0A1W1XX10-F1
#
_entry.id   AF-A0A1W1XX10-F1
#
_cell.length_a   1.000
_cell.length_b   1.000
_cell.length_c   1.000
_cell.angle_alpha   90.00
_cell.angle_beta   90.00
_cell.angle_gamma   90.00
#
_symmetry.space_group_name_H-M   'P 1'
#
loop_
_entity.id
_entity.type
_entity.pdbx_description
1 polymer ?
#
loop_
_entity_poly.entity_id
_entity_poly.type
_entity_poly.pdbx_seq_one_letter_code
_entity_poly.pdbx_strand_id
1 'polypeptide(L)'
;MQAMLKEINTTGPQAVRHGDLQNWWRNGLAQCRQLGGSDCERVLRDALASWSDRKAAAIAAAALDKQSTVADAETHLVQNMNTPLLERLGKLSALRKSLMGDEAAQAWYGRDEAAIGFAAAVNAYAQGDARKVALAQRMTQVEALRQQYYGPYYAELKAAEGAQTAYALEYGLAKLDVKDVTADTALRNALRNKYLSPADATAQAQQDAQAGAQQARVQAYQSALAELERRYADHDNSAYLAEVAALRRRMFE
;
A
#
# COMPACT_ATOMS: atom_id res chain seq x y z
N MET A 1 -10.61 29.73 -9.58
CA MET A 1 -11.06 29.78 -8.18
C MET A 1 -12.54 29.40 -8.01
N GLN A 2 -13.50 30.04 -8.68
CA GLN A 2 -14.93 29.70 -8.52
C GLN A 2 -15.30 28.25 -8.89
N ALA A 3 -14.75 27.71 -9.98
CA ALA A 3 -14.98 26.32 -10.37
C ALA A 3 -14.48 25.32 -9.31
N MET A 4 -13.31 25.59 -8.73
CA MET A 4 -12.73 24.81 -7.63
C MET A 4 -13.64 24.80 -6.40
N LEU A 5 -14.13 25.98 -5.97
CA LEU A 5 -15.03 26.08 -4.81
C LEU A 5 -16.33 25.33 -5.03
N LYS A 6 -16.87 25.34 -6.26
CA LYS A 6 -18.05 24.56 -6.62
C LYS A 6 -17.78 23.05 -6.45
N GLU A 7 -16.66 22.57 -7.00
CA GLU A 7 -16.24 21.16 -6.89
C GLU A 7 -16.07 20.72 -5.43
N ILE A 8 -15.31 21.50 -4.64
CA ILE A 8 -15.07 21.32 -3.20
C ILE A 8 -16.39 21.21 -2.42
N ASN A 9 -17.33 22.12 -2.68
CA ASN A 9 -18.64 22.11 -2.01
C ASN A 9 -19.51 20.91 -2.38
N THR A 10 -19.39 20.40 -3.61
CA THR A 10 -20.17 19.24 -4.06
C THR A 10 -19.60 17.90 -3.59
N THR A 11 -18.28 17.77 -3.51
CA THR A 11 -17.59 16.51 -3.25
C THR A 11 -17.29 16.28 -1.76
N GLY A 12 -17.20 17.35 -0.99
CA GLY A 12 -16.79 17.28 0.41
C GLY A 12 -17.72 16.49 1.33
N PRO A 13 -19.05 16.71 1.32
CA PRO A 13 -19.97 15.88 2.11
C PRO A 13 -19.91 14.39 1.75
N GLN A 14 -19.64 14.06 0.48
CA GLN A 14 -19.43 12.68 0.06
C GLN A 14 -18.12 12.15 0.66
N ALA A 15 -17.02 12.90 0.59
CA ALA A 15 -15.75 12.50 1.18
C ALA A 15 -15.86 12.17 2.68
N VAL A 16 -16.66 12.93 3.44
CA VAL A 16 -16.96 12.61 4.85
C VAL A 16 -17.62 11.24 4.99
N ARG A 17 -18.67 10.96 4.21
CA ARG A 17 -19.42 9.69 4.28
C ARG A 17 -18.58 8.50 3.83
N HIS A 18 -17.71 8.69 2.83
CA HIS A 18 -16.85 7.63 2.29
C HIS A 18 -15.51 7.49 3.02
N GLY A 19 -15.30 8.19 4.14
CA GLY A 19 -14.06 8.09 4.91
C GLY A 19 -12.83 8.58 4.15
N ASP A 20 -13.03 9.48 3.18
CA ASP A 20 -12.04 9.98 2.23
C ASP A 20 -11.69 11.46 2.46
N LEU A 21 -12.08 12.00 3.62
CA LEU A 21 -11.93 13.43 3.94
C LEU A 21 -10.47 13.89 3.87
N GLN A 22 -9.52 13.03 4.27
CA GLN A 22 -8.09 13.34 4.18
C GLN A 22 -7.64 13.58 2.73
N ASN A 23 -8.07 12.72 1.80
CA ASN A 23 -7.73 12.86 0.38
C ASN A 23 -8.40 14.09 -0.21
N TRP A 24 -9.67 14.32 0.11
CA TRP A 24 -10.39 15.53 -0.29
C TRP A 24 -9.68 16.81 0.17
N TRP A 25 -9.27 16.87 1.45
CA TRP A 25 -8.56 18.02 2.02
C TRP A 25 -7.21 18.26 1.33
N ARG A 26 -6.41 17.20 1.17
CA ARG A 26 -5.09 17.28 0.52
C ARG A 26 -5.21 17.74 -0.94
N ASN A 27 -6.18 17.20 -1.67
CA ASN A 27 -6.43 17.57 -3.07
C ASN A 27 -6.91 19.02 -3.19
N GLY A 28 -7.81 19.46 -2.31
CA GLY A 28 -8.27 20.85 -2.25
C GLY A 28 -7.13 21.83 -1.97
N LEU A 29 -6.22 21.50 -1.04
CA LEU A 29 -5.04 22.32 -0.76
C LEU A 29 -4.11 22.41 -1.98
N ALA A 30 -3.87 21.28 -2.64
CA ALA A 30 -3.04 21.24 -3.85
C ALA A 30 -3.65 22.07 -4.98
N GLN A 31 -4.96 21.94 -5.23
CA GLN A 31 -5.67 22.66 -6.27
C GLN A 31 -5.69 24.18 -6.01
N CYS A 32 -5.91 24.60 -4.77
CA CYS A 32 -5.85 26.01 -4.40
C CYS A 32 -4.46 26.62 -4.63
N ARG A 33 -3.39 25.90 -4.24
CA ARG A 33 -2.00 26.33 -4.45
C ARG A 33 -1.66 26.43 -5.94
N GLN A 34 -2.10 25.47 -6.75
CA GLN A 34 -1.92 25.50 -8.21
C GLN A 34 -2.60 26.70 -8.88
N LEU A 35 -3.70 27.19 -8.30
CA LEU A 35 -4.41 28.38 -8.77
C LEU A 35 -3.82 29.70 -8.23
N GLY A 36 -2.65 29.67 -7.58
CA GLY A 36 -2.00 30.85 -7.01
C GLY A 36 -2.69 31.41 -5.77
N GLY A 37 -3.55 30.63 -5.11
CA GLY A 37 -4.22 31.06 -3.88
C GLY A 37 -3.25 31.22 -2.72
N SER A 38 -3.37 32.34 -1.99
CA SER A 38 -2.77 32.50 -0.67
C SER A 38 -3.75 32.00 0.40
N ASP A 39 -3.23 31.42 1.48
CA ASP A 39 -4.02 30.94 2.63
C ASP A 39 -5.11 29.89 2.26
N CYS A 40 -4.67 28.82 1.58
CA CYS A 40 -5.57 27.77 1.09
C CYS A 40 -6.31 27.01 2.18
N GLU A 41 -5.77 26.92 3.38
CA GLU A 41 -6.46 26.29 4.51
C GLU A 41 -7.68 27.09 4.93
N ARG A 42 -7.56 28.42 5.02
CA ARG A 42 -8.70 29.29 5.29
C ARG A 42 -9.75 29.18 4.20
N VAL A 43 -9.36 29.18 2.93
CA VAL A 43 -10.29 29.03 1.79
C VAL A 43 -11.10 27.74 1.90
N LEU A 44 -10.46 26.62 2.24
CA LEU A 44 -11.17 25.35 2.42
C LEU A 44 -12.07 25.36 3.65
N ARG A 45 -11.64 25.97 4.76
CA ARG A 45 -12.47 26.11 5.97
C ARG A 45 -13.70 26.97 5.71
N ASP A 46 -13.56 28.06 4.95
CA ASP A 46 -14.71 28.89 4.53
C ASP A 46 -15.65 28.10 3.62
N ALA A 47 -15.11 27.26 2.73
CA ALA A 47 -15.90 26.36 1.90
C ALA A 47 -16.72 25.36 2.74
N LEU A 48 -16.13 24.76 3.79
CA LEU A 48 -16.85 23.88 4.73
C LEU A 48 -18.06 24.59 5.35
N ALA A 49 -17.91 25.86 5.74
CA ALA A 49 -19.01 26.64 6.32
C ALA A 49 -20.17 26.86 5.35
N SER A 50 -19.92 26.74 4.04
CA SER A 50 -20.92 26.90 2.97
C SER A 50 -21.61 25.59 2.53
N TRP A 51 -21.23 24.44 3.11
CA TRP A 51 -21.87 23.17 2.78
C TRP A 51 -23.33 23.12 3.22
N SER A 52 -24.19 22.60 2.34
CA SER A 52 -25.61 22.37 2.64
C SER A 52 -25.81 21.27 3.68
N ASP A 53 -24.97 20.23 3.65
CA ASP A 53 -24.94 19.17 4.66
C ASP A 53 -24.21 19.65 5.92
N ARG A 54 -24.96 20.26 6.84
CA ARG A 54 -24.42 20.82 8.09
C ARG A 54 -23.82 19.76 9.01
N LYS A 55 -24.32 18.52 8.97
CA LYS A 55 -23.75 17.42 9.78
C LYS A 55 -22.38 17.04 9.25
N ALA A 56 -22.26 16.85 7.93
CA ALA A 56 -20.97 16.56 7.31
C ALA A 56 -19.95 17.69 7.53
N ALA A 57 -20.39 18.95 7.45
CA ALA A 57 -19.54 20.10 7.72
C ALA A 57 -19.00 20.11 9.16
N ALA A 58 -19.85 19.80 10.15
CA ALA A 58 -19.45 19.71 11.55
C ALA A 58 -18.44 18.57 11.80
N ILE A 59 -18.66 17.39 11.20
CA ILE A 59 -17.72 16.26 11.28
C ILE A 59 -16.37 16.64 10.67
N ALA A 60 -16.39 17.28 9.50
CA ALA A 60 -15.17 17.70 8.82
C ALA A 60 -14.38 18.74 9.63
N ALA A 61 -15.07 19.74 10.18
CA ALA A 61 -14.45 20.74 11.05
C ALA A 61 -13.83 20.09 12.30
N ALA A 62 -14.55 19.19 12.97
CA ALA A 62 -14.04 18.47 14.13
C ALA A 62 -12.79 17.62 13.79
N ALA A 63 -12.79 16.93 12.65
CA ALA A 63 -11.64 16.15 12.21
C ALA A 63 -10.41 17.05 11.97
N LEU A 64 -10.60 18.21 11.33
CA LEU A 64 -9.54 19.17 11.03
C LEU A 64 -8.95 19.82 12.28
N ASP A 65 -9.79 20.20 13.23
CA ASP A 65 -9.36 20.88 14.46
C ASP A 65 -8.56 19.97 15.39
N LYS A 66 -8.70 18.64 15.23
CA LYS A 66 -7.99 17.64 16.03
C LYS A 66 -6.72 17.11 15.38
N GLN A 67 -6.40 17.47 14.14
CA GLN A 67 -5.27 16.90 13.40
C GLN A 67 -3.94 17.04 14.14
N SER A 68 -3.63 18.24 14.66
CA SER A 68 -2.38 18.47 15.39
C SER A 68 -2.29 17.66 16.68
N THR A 69 -3.40 17.58 17.43
CA THR A 69 -3.49 16.78 18.66
C THR A 69 -3.32 15.28 18.38
N VAL A 70 -3.96 14.78 17.33
CA VAL A 70 -3.83 13.36 16.93
C VAL A 70 -2.42 13.06 16.45
N ALA A 71 -1.83 13.92 15.60
CA ALA A 71 -0.46 13.75 15.12
C ALA A 71 0.55 13.70 16.28
N ASP A 72 0.43 14.61 17.24
CA ASP A 72 1.27 14.62 18.45
C ASP A 72 1.08 13.33 19.26
N ALA A 73 -0.15 12.92 19.53
CA ALA A 73 -0.42 11.70 20.29
C ALA A 73 0.08 10.43 19.57
N GLU A 74 -0.01 10.36 18.24
CA GLU A 74 0.52 9.26 17.44
C GLU A 74 2.04 9.12 17.58
N THR A 75 2.78 10.24 17.67
CA THR A 75 4.24 10.19 17.90
C THR A 75 4.63 9.60 19.26
N HIS A 76 3.73 9.69 20.24
CA HIS A 76 3.90 9.15 21.58
C HIS A 76 3.30 7.74 21.74
N LEU A 77 2.66 7.21 20.70
CA LEU A 77 2.10 5.86 20.72
C LEU A 77 3.21 4.82 20.57
N VAL A 78 3.80 4.42 21.70
CA VAL A 78 4.79 3.34 21.74
C VAL A 78 4.11 2.00 21.53
N GLN A 79 4.52 1.27 20.49
CA GLN A 79 4.00 -0.04 20.16
C GLN A 79 5.12 -1.07 20.03
N ASN A 80 4.93 -2.26 20.60
CA ASN A 80 5.89 -3.34 20.50
C ASN A 80 5.82 -3.98 19.11
N MET A 81 6.95 -4.09 18.41
CA MET A 81 7.03 -4.71 17.08
C MET A 81 6.76 -6.22 17.09
N ASN A 82 6.83 -6.87 18.26
CA ASN A 82 6.42 -8.27 18.45
C ASN A 82 4.89 -8.43 18.54
N THR A 83 4.14 -7.34 18.70
CA THR A 83 2.67 -7.37 18.67
C THR A 83 2.16 -7.51 17.24
N PRO A 84 1.18 -8.40 16.97
CA PRO A 84 0.58 -8.57 15.65
C PRO A 84 0.13 -7.23 15.05
N LEU A 85 0.36 -7.05 13.75
CA LEU A 85 0.05 -5.79 13.05
C LEU A 85 -1.41 -5.37 13.24
N LEU A 86 -2.37 -6.32 13.15
CA LEU A 86 -3.79 -6.03 13.36
C LEU A 86 -4.09 -5.45 14.75
N GLU A 87 -3.44 -5.94 15.80
CA GLU A 87 -3.62 -5.41 17.14
C GLU A 87 -3.02 -4.00 17.26
N ARG A 88 -1.86 -3.76 16.64
CA ARG A 88 -1.25 -2.43 16.58
C ARG A 88 -2.12 -1.41 15.84
N LEU A 89 -2.71 -1.82 14.71
CA LEU A 89 -3.68 -1.00 13.97
C LEU A 89 -4.93 -0.71 14.82
N GLY A 90 -5.41 -1.70 15.59
CA GLY A 90 -6.51 -1.51 16.53
C GLY A 90 -6.22 -0.46 17.60
N LYS A 91 -5.01 -0.46 18.19
CA LYS A 91 -4.59 0.55 19.17
C LYS A 91 -4.50 1.94 18.56
N LEU A 92 -3.97 2.05 17.35
CA LEU A 92 -3.91 3.32 16.62
C LEU A 92 -5.32 3.88 16.31
N SER A 93 -6.23 3.03 15.80
CA SER A 93 -7.62 3.42 15.53
C SER A 93 -8.34 3.86 16.81
N ALA A 94 -8.15 3.14 17.92
CA ALA A 94 -8.71 3.51 19.23
C ALA A 94 -8.18 4.86 19.74
N LEU A 95 -6.87 5.12 19.60
CA LEU A 95 -6.28 6.42 19.95
C LEU A 95 -6.94 7.55 19.15
N ARG A 96 -7.03 7.41 17.84
CA ARG A 96 -7.68 8.40 16.95
C ARG A 96 -9.12 8.67 17.40
N LYS A 97 -9.93 7.62 17.54
CA LYS A 97 -11.32 7.73 17.99
C LYS A 97 -11.45 8.41 19.36
N SER A 98 -10.56 8.13 20.30
CA SER A 98 -10.59 8.76 21.63
C SER A 98 -10.34 10.28 21.59
N LEU A 99 -9.57 10.77 20.60
CA LEU A 99 -9.16 12.19 20.52
C LEU A 99 -10.10 13.04 19.65
N MET A 100 -10.61 12.47 18.55
CA MET A 100 -11.47 13.18 17.60
C MET A 100 -12.93 12.72 17.60
N GLY A 101 -13.26 11.61 18.27
CA GLY A 101 -14.57 10.98 18.21
C GLY A 101 -14.71 10.05 17.00
N ASP A 102 -15.68 9.14 17.08
CA ASP A 102 -15.87 8.08 16.10
C ASP A 102 -16.16 8.61 14.68
N GLU A 103 -17.11 9.55 14.55
CA GLU A 103 -17.52 10.07 13.24
C GLU A 103 -16.38 10.82 12.54
N ALA A 104 -15.62 11.63 13.28
CA ALA A 104 -14.50 12.40 12.73
C ALA A 104 -13.30 11.48 12.37
N ALA A 105 -13.00 10.49 13.22
CA ALA A 105 -11.98 9.47 12.93
C ALA A 105 -12.36 8.65 11.71
N GLN A 106 -13.62 8.23 11.60
CA GLN A 106 -14.13 7.48 10.46
C GLN A 106 -14.08 8.32 9.18
N ALA A 107 -14.47 9.60 9.24
CA ALA A 107 -14.42 10.49 8.08
C ALA A 107 -12.99 10.71 7.57
N TRP A 108 -12.03 10.83 8.48
CA TRP A 108 -10.64 11.15 8.14
C TRP A 108 -9.78 9.94 7.80
N TYR A 109 -9.86 8.86 8.58
CA TYR A 109 -8.99 7.68 8.46
C TYR A 109 -9.72 6.41 8.03
N GLY A 110 -11.06 6.39 8.04
CA GLY A 110 -11.83 5.14 7.98
C GLY A 110 -11.55 4.30 6.73
N ARG A 111 -11.45 4.93 5.55
CA ARG A 111 -11.17 4.23 4.30
C ARG A 111 -9.77 3.62 4.27
N ASP A 112 -8.76 4.37 4.72
CA ASP A 112 -7.38 3.91 4.75
C ASP A 112 -7.18 2.83 5.81
N GLU A 113 -7.79 2.96 6.99
CA GLU A 113 -7.78 1.94 8.03
C GLU A 113 -8.45 0.64 7.56
N ALA A 114 -9.55 0.74 6.81
CA ALA A 114 -10.20 -0.41 6.20
C ALA A 114 -9.30 -1.12 5.17
N ALA A 115 -8.65 -0.37 4.27
CA ALA A 115 -7.76 -0.93 3.26
C ALA A 115 -6.52 -1.60 3.88
N ILE A 116 -5.87 -0.93 4.83
CA ILE A 116 -4.69 -1.44 5.54
C ILE A 116 -5.07 -2.64 6.43
N GLY A 117 -6.21 -2.56 7.12
CA GLY A 117 -6.72 -3.63 7.97
C GLY A 117 -7.00 -4.90 7.17
N PHE A 118 -7.63 -4.77 6.00
CA PHE A 118 -7.84 -5.90 5.07
C PHE A 118 -6.52 -6.52 4.62
N ALA A 119 -5.56 -5.71 4.16
CA ALA A 119 -4.26 -6.21 3.73
C ALA A 119 -3.51 -6.94 4.86
N ALA A 120 -3.55 -6.39 6.07
CA ALA A 120 -2.97 -7.01 7.26
C ALA A 120 -3.66 -8.34 7.62
N ALA A 121 -4.98 -8.41 7.49
CA ALA A 121 -5.75 -9.63 7.78
C ALA A 121 -5.50 -10.74 6.76
N VAL A 122 -5.43 -10.40 5.46
CA VAL A 122 -5.04 -11.36 4.42
C VAL A 122 -3.64 -11.88 4.66
N ASN A 123 -2.70 -11.02 5.05
CA ASN A 123 -1.33 -11.43 5.36
C ASN A 123 -1.28 -12.38 6.57
N ALA A 124 -1.97 -12.04 7.67
CA ALA A 124 -2.07 -12.90 8.84
C ALA A 124 -2.70 -14.26 8.51
N TYR A 125 -3.76 -14.26 7.69
CA TYR A 125 -4.38 -15.48 7.19
C TYR A 125 -3.40 -16.33 6.35
N ALA A 126 -2.65 -15.71 5.44
CA ALA A 126 -1.66 -16.38 4.60
C ALA A 126 -0.51 -17.01 5.41
N GLN A 127 -0.11 -16.38 6.51
CA GLN A 127 0.92 -16.90 7.43
C GLN A 127 0.43 -18.02 8.34
N GLY A 128 -0.88 -18.07 8.62
CA GLY A 128 -1.50 -19.08 9.47
C GLY A 128 -2.34 -20.09 8.69
N ASP A 129 -3.65 -19.93 8.76
CA ASP A 129 -4.62 -20.96 8.38
C ASP A 129 -4.72 -21.23 6.88
N ALA A 130 -4.26 -20.33 6.02
CA ALA A 130 -4.36 -20.50 4.57
C ALA A 130 -3.73 -21.81 4.08
N ARG A 131 -2.59 -22.23 4.66
CA ARG A 131 -1.89 -23.47 4.27
C ARG A 131 -2.68 -24.75 4.55
N LYS A 132 -3.72 -24.68 5.38
CA LYS A 132 -4.52 -25.85 5.80
C LYS A 132 -5.66 -26.18 4.84
N VAL A 133 -5.93 -25.30 3.88
CA VAL A 133 -7.09 -25.39 2.98
C VAL A 133 -6.69 -25.21 1.52
N ALA A 134 -7.55 -25.65 0.60
CA ALA A 134 -7.34 -25.52 -0.84
C ALA A 134 -7.51 -24.08 -1.33
N LEU A 135 -6.88 -23.72 -2.45
CA LEU A 135 -6.89 -22.35 -3.00
C LEU A 135 -8.29 -21.75 -3.15
N ALA A 136 -9.27 -22.51 -3.62
CA ALA A 136 -10.66 -22.02 -3.75
C ALA A 136 -11.23 -21.55 -2.40
N GLN A 137 -11.00 -22.32 -1.33
CA GLN A 137 -11.42 -21.95 0.02
C GLN A 137 -10.62 -20.76 0.57
N ARG A 138 -9.33 -20.64 0.23
CA ARG A 138 -8.53 -19.44 0.56
C ARG A 138 -9.15 -18.18 -0.04
N MET A 139 -9.57 -18.24 -1.30
CA MET A 139 -10.19 -17.10 -1.97
C MET A 139 -11.56 -16.74 -1.39
N THR A 140 -12.37 -17.74 -0.98
CA THR A 140 -13.61 -17.49 -0.22
C THR A 140 -13.32 -16.81 1.12
N GLN A 141 -12.29 -17.24 1.84
CA GLN A 141 -11.91 -16.60 3.11
C GLN A 141 -11.42 -15.16 2.90
N VAL A 142 -10.67 -14.88 1.83
CA VAL A 142 -10.28 -13.51 1.50
C VAL A 142 -11.50 -12.62 1.22
N GLU A 143 -12.51 -13.14 0.54
CA GLU A 143 -13.75 -12.39 0.33
C GLU A 143 -14.49 -12.10 1.65
N ALA A 144 -14.52 -13.05 2.59
CA ALA A 144 -15.07 -12.82 3.93
C ALA A 144 -14.27 -11.75 4.70
N LEU A 145 -12.94 -11.81 4.65
CA LEU A 145 -12.07 -10.78 5.24
C LEU A 145 -12.32 -9.41 4.58
N ARG A 146 -12.52 -9.37 3.27
CA ARG A 146 -12.83 -8.14 2.55
C ARG A 146 -14.11 -7.50 3.06
N GLN A 147 -15.19 -8.28 3.18
CA GLN A 147 -16.46 -7.80 3.73
C GLN A 147 -16.32 -7.30 5.17
N GLN A 148 -15.61 -8.06 6.00
CA GLN A 148 -15.38 -7.70 7.41
C GLN A 148 -14.61 -6.40 7.57
N TYR A 149 -13.51 -6.21 6.83
CA TYR A 149 -12.60 -5.08 7.03
C TYR A 149 -12.97 -3.85 6.21
N TYR A 150 -13.51 -4.01 5.00
CA TYR A 150 -13.98 -2.85 4.24
C TYR A 150 -15.26 -2.26 4.82
N GLY A 151 -16.14 -3.11 5.38
CA GLY A 151 -17.38 -2.69 6.02
C GLY A 151 -18.18 -1.72 5.14
N PRO A 152 -18.43 -0.47 5.59
CA PRO A 152 -19.23 0.51 4.84
C PRO A 152 -18.56 0.96 3.52
N TYR A 153 -17.27 0.74 3.34
CA TYR A 153 -16.49 1.14 2.15
C TYR A 153 -16.33 0.01 1.13
N TYR A 154 -17.05 -1.11 1.32
CA TYR A 154 -16.84 -2.32 0.53
C TYR A 154 -16.96 -2.07 -0.98
N ALA A 155 -18.01 -1.38 -1.42
CA ALA A 155 -18.26 -1.18 -2.84
C ALA A 155 -17.13 -0.39 -3.51
N GLU A 156 -16.72 0.72 -2.90
CA GLU A 156 -15.69 1.61 -3.45
C GLU A 156 -14.30 0.98 -3.36
N LEU A 157 -13.92 0.39 -2.22
CA LEU A 157 -12.62 -0.24 -2.06
C LEU A 157 -12.49 -1.49 -2.94
N LYS A 158 -13.56 -2.29 -3.09
CA LYS A 158 -13.56 -3.44 -4.00
C LYS A 158 -13.41 -3.01 -5.45
N ALA A 159 -14.11 -1.96 -5.87
CA ALA A 159 -13.96 -1.42 -7.22
C ALA A 159 -12.52 -0.91 -7.47
N ALA A 160 -11.87 -0.34 -6.44
CA ALA A 160 -10.51 0.21 -6.54
C ALA A 160 -9.38 -0.84 -6.59
N GLU A 161 -9.61 -2.08 -6.14
CA GLU A 161 -8.58 -3.14 -6.16
C GLU A 161 -8.03 -3.38 -7.58
N GLY A 162 -8.89 -3.36 -8.61
CA GLY A 162 -8.50 -3.58 -9.99
C GLY A 162 -7.87 -4.96 -10.27
N ALA A 163 -7.44 -5.16 -11.52
CA ALA A 163 -6.87 -6.42 -11.99
C ALA A 163 -5.56 -6.80 -11.29
N GLN A 164 -4.68 -5.82 -11.06
CA GLN A 164 -3.36 -6.08 -10.46
C GLN A 164 -3.46 -6.60 -9.02
N THR A 165 -4.38 -6.05 -8.22
CA THR A 165 -4.58 -6.52 -6.84
C THR A 165 -5.19 -7.92 -6.83
N ALA A 166 -6.14 -8.19 -7.73
CA ALA A 166 -6.71 -9.53 -7.86
C ALA A 166 -5.65 -10.58 -8.25
N TYR A 167 -4.77 -10.24 -9.20
CA TYR A 167 -3.59 -11.04 -9.53
C TYR A 167 -2.69 -11.27 -8.31
N ALA A 168 -2.29 -10.20 -7.62
CA ALA A 168 -1.36 -10.29 -6.49
C ALA A 168 -1.91 -11.12 -5.33
N LEU A 169 -3.21 -11.00 -5.03
CA LEU A 169 -3.90 -11.76 -3.99
C LEU A 169 -3.93 -13.26 -4.32
N GLU A 170 -4.44 -13.63 -5.50
CA GLU A 170 -4.51 -15.05 -5.87
C GLU A 170 -3.13 -15.66 -6.02
N TYR A 171 -2.18 -14.93 -6.62
CA TYR A 171 -0.80 -15.39 -6.74
C TYR A 171 -0.15 -15.63 -5.37
N GLY A 172 -0.26 -14.67 -4.45
CA GLY A 172 0.32 -14.79 -3.11
C GLY A 172 -0.21 -16.01 -2.33
N LEU A 173 -1.51 -16.32 -2.48
CA LEU A 173 -2.14 -17.46 -1.81
C LEU A 173 -1.87 -18.79 -2.52
N ALA A 174 -1.84 -18.81 -3.85
CA ALA A 174 -1.53 -20.01 -4.62
C ALA A 174 -0.07 -20.42 -4.47
N LYS A 175 0.83 -19.44 -4.29
CA LYS A 175 2.27 -19.67 -4.05
C LYS A 175 2.54 -20.52 -2.80
N LEU A 176 1.62 -20.57 -1.84
CA LEU A 176 1.78 -21.39 -0.63
C LEU A 176 1.91 -22.89 -0.92
N ASP A 177 1.42 -23.36 -2.08
CA ASP A 177 1.50 -24.78 -2.49
C ASP A 177 2.61 -25.05 -3.51
N VAL A 178 3.32 -24.00 -3.96
CA VAL A 178 4.33 -24.11 -5.01
C VAL A 178 5.63 -24.68 -4.45
N LYS A 179 6.15 -25.73 -5.09
CA LYS A 179 7.29 -26.52 -4.60
C LYS A 179 8.62 -26.17 -5.26
N ASP A 180 8.58 -25.62 -6.48
CA ASP A 180 9.76 -25.33 -7.27
C ASP A 180 9.55 -24.12 -8.21
N VAL A 181 10.64 -23.68 -8.83
CA VAL A 181 10.69 -22.49 -9.70
C VAL A 181 9.88 -22.68 -10.98
N THR A 182 9.78 -23.90 -11.51
CA THR A 182 9.03 -24.20 -12.75
C THR A 182 7.54 -24.09 -12.49
N ALA A 183 7.05 -24.66 -11.38
CA ALA A 183 5.67 -24.52 -10.93
C ALA A 183 5.31 -23.06 -10.61
N ASP A 184 6.21 -22.30 -9.96
CA ASP A 184 6.02 -20.88 -9.68
C ASP A 184 5.86 -20.05 -10.97
N THR A 185 6.67 -20.37 -11.98
CA THR A 185 6.65 -19.70 -13.29
C THR A 185 5.37 -20.01 -14.06
N ALA A 186 4.95 -21.28 -14.08
CA ALA A 186 3.69 -21.69 -14.68
C ALA A 186 2.49 -21.00 -14.01
N LEU A 187 2.48 -20.92 -12.67
CA LEU A 187 1.47 -20.21 -11.91
C LEU A 187 1.41 -18.73 -12.27
N ARG A 188 2.56 -18.03 -12.28
CA ARG A 188 2.63 -16.61 -12.67
C ARG A 188 2.09 -16.40 -14.09
N ASN A 189 2.43 -17.26 -15.04
CA ASN A 189 1.93 -17.16 -16.42
C ASN A 189 0.42 -17.32 -16.50
N ALA A 190 -0.12 -18.35 -15.84
CA ALA A 190 -1.55 -18.62 -15.84
C ALA A 190 -2.35 -17.46 -15.22
N LEU A 191 -1.89 -16.93 -14.08
CA LEU A 191 -2.59 -15.85 -13.39
C LEU A 191 -2.50 -14.51 -14.10
N ARG A 192 -1.36 -14.18 -14.74
CA ARG A 192 -1.27 -12.96 -15.56
C ARG A 192 -2.24 -12.98 -16.71
N ASN A 193 -2.35 -14.10 -17.43
CA ASN A 193 -3.30 -14.24 -18.54
C ASN A 193 -4.77 -14.23 -18.06
N LYS A 194 -5.03 -14.64 -16.81
CA LYS A 194 -6.37 -14.60 -16.20
C LYS A 194 -6.81 -13.19 -15.83
N TYR A 195 -5.91 -12.38 -15.27
CA TYR A 195 -6.28 -11.11 -14.65
C TYR A 195 -5.88 -9.87 -15.45
N LEU A 196 -4.74 -9.91 -16.12
CA LEU A 196 -4.13 -8.73 -16.72
C LEU A 196 -4.49 -8.63 -18.19
N SER A 197 -4.45 -7.40 -18.72
CA SER A 197 -4.55 -7.21 -20.16
C SER A 197 -3.34 -7.87 -20.86
N PRO A 198 -3.43 -8.26 -22.14
CA PRO A 198 -2.29 -8.81 -22.87
C PRO A 198 -1.05 -7.89 -22.86
N ALA A 199 -1.25 -6.57 -22.89
CA ALA A 199 -0.19 -5.59 -22.80
C ALA A 199 0.49 -5.63 -21.41
N ASP A 200 -0.29 -5.59 -20.33
CA ASP A 200 0.23 -5.62 -18.96
C ASP A 200 0.89 -6.96 -18.64
N ALA A 201 0.30 -8.07 -19.07
CA ALA A 201 0.88 -9.41 -18.91
C ALA A 201 2.26 -9.53 -19.57
N THR A 202 2.40 -8.96 -20.78
CA THR A 202 3.66 -8.90 -21.53
C THR A 202 4.68 -8.00 -20.85
N ALA A 203 4.27 -6.79 -20.46
CA ALA A 203 5.14 -5.84 -19.75
C ALA A 203 5.67 -6.45 -18.44
N GLN A 204 4.79 -7.09 -17.66
CA GLN A 204 5.19 -7.78 -16.44
C GLN A 204 6.10 -8.99 -16.72
N ALA A 205 5.88 -9.72 -17.83
CA ALA A 205 6.78 -10.82 -18.23
C ALA A 205 8.21 -10.35 -18.49
N GLN A 206 8.32 -9.21 -19.17
CA GLN A 206 9.61 -8.62 -19.49
C GLN A 206 10.31 -8.13 -18.22
N GLN A 207 9.57 -7.52 -17.30
CA GLN A 207 10.10 -7.13 -15.99
C GLN A 207 10.61 -8.33 -15.19
N ASP A 208 9.83 -9.41 -15.11
CA ASP A 208 10.24 -10.64 -14.42
C ASP A 208 11.50 -11.26 -15.05
N ALA A 209 11.57 -11.28 -16.38
CA ALA A 209 12.73 -11.80 -17.11
C ALA A 209 13.99 -10.94 -16.88
N GLN A 210 13.85 -9.61 -16.88
CA GLN A 210 14.96 -8.69 -16.59
C GLN A 210 15.45 -8.84 -15.15
N ALA A 211 14.53 -8.91 -14.19
CA ALA A 211 14.87 -9.13 -12.79
C ALA A 211 15.57 -10.48 -12.58
N GLY A 212 15.09 -11.55 -13.21
CA GLY A 212 15.73 -12.86 -13.18
C GLY A 212 17.14 -12.85 -13.78
N ALA A 213 17.33 -12.20 -14.93
CA ALA A 213 18.63 -12.06 -15.57
C ALA A 213 19.60 -11.20 -14.75
N GLN A 214 19.10 -10.18 -14.05
CA GLN A 214 19.91 -9.37 -13.13
C GLN A 214 20.32 -10.19 -11.90
N GLN A 215 19.40 -10.94 -11.30
CA GLN A 215 19.68 -11.78 -10.14
C GLN A 215 20.69 -12.88 -10.47
N ALA A 216 20.56 -13.53 -11.64
CA ALA A 216 21.53 -14.51 -12.12
C ALA A 216 22.93 -13.90 -12.31
N ARG A 217 23.02 -12.68 -12.86
CA ARG A 217 24.29 -11.95 -12.99
C ARG A 217 24.93 -11.63 -11.64
N VAL A 218 24.13 -11.19 -10.66
CA VAL A 218 24.61 -10.94 -9.29
C VAL A 218 25.12 -12.22 -8.62
N GLN A 219 24.39 -13.33 -8.74
CA GLN A 219 24.82 -14.62 -8.18
C GLN A 219 26.11 -15.14 -8.82
N ALA A 220 26.22 -15.04 -10.15
CA ALA A 220 27.44 -15.40 -10.88
C ALA A 220 28.63 -14.52 -10.46
N TYR A 221 28.42 -13.22 -10.28
CA TYR A 221 29.43 -12.30 -9.76
C TYR A 221 29.88 -12.67 -8.34
N GLN A 222 28.94 -12.92 -7.43
CA GLN A 222 29.27 -13.33 -6.05
C GLN A 222 30.06 -14.63 -6.00
N SER A 223 29.69 -15.60 -6.85
CA SER A 223 30.40 -16.88 -6.93
C SER A 223 31.82 -16.72 -7.47
N ALA A 224 32.00 -15.88 -8.51
CA ALA A 224 33.30 -15.57 -9.08
C ALA A 224 34.18 -14.76 -8.12
N LEU A 225 33.59 -13.84 -7.35
CA LEU A 225 34.29 -13.07 -6.32
C LEU A 225 34.78 -13.98 -5.19
N ALA A 226 33.93 -14.87 -4.68
CA ALA A 226 34.33 -15.83 -3.64
C ALA A 226 35.48 -16.73 -4.11
N GLU A 227 35.54 -17.07 -5.40
CA GLU A 227 36.64 -17.84 -5.97
C GLU A 227 37.93 -17.01 -6.13
N LEU A 228 37.83 -15.70 -6.36
CA LEU A 228 39.00 -14.80 -6.33
C LEU A 228 39.52 -14.64 -4.89
N GLU A 229 38.63 -14.43 -3.92
CA GLU A 229 38.98 -14.27 -2.50
C GLU A 229 39.70 -15.51 -1.93
N ARG A 230 39.41 -16.71 -2.43
CA ARG A 230 40.14 -17.94 -2.06
C ARG A 230 41.53 -18.03 -2.69
N ARG A 231 41.69 -17.51 -3.91
CA ARG A 231 42.94 -17.58 -4.67
C ARG A 231 43.98 -16.56 -4.19
N TYR A 232 43.54 -15.46 -3.62
CA TYR A 232 44.40 -14.40 -3.10
C TYR A 232 44.30 -14.33 -1.57
N ALA A 233 45.41 -14.62 -0.88
CA ALA A 233 45.47 -14.54 0.58
C ALA A 233 45.49 -13.09 1.12
N ASP A 234 45.92 -12.14 0.30
CA ASP A 234 45.95 -10.71 0.60
C ASP A 234 45.00 -9.97 -0.36
N HIS A 235 43.95 -9.38 0.19
CA HIS A 235 42.90 -8.67 -0.56
C HIS A 235 43.24 -7.21 -0.84
N ASP A 236 44.37 -6.70 -0.33
CA ASP A 236 44.91 -5.38 -0.69
C ASP A 236 45.96 -5.47 -1.82
N ASN A 237 46.26 -6.69 -2.28
CA ASN A 237 47.17 -6.92 -3.39
C ASN A 237 46.64 -6.29 -4.70
N SER A 238 47.48 -5.53 -5.40
CA SER A 238 47.14 -4.87 -6.66
C SER A 238 46.65 -5.82 -7.76
N ALA A 239 47.14 -7.07 -7.78
CA ALA A 239 46.67 -8.10 -8.71
C ALA A 239 45.24 -8.55 -8.38
N TYR A 240 44.91 -8.70 -7.10
CA TYR A 240 43.55 -9.02 -6.66
C TYR A 240 42.58 -7.88 -7.02
N LEU A 241 42.95 -6.63 -6.70
CA LEU A 241 42.12 -5.46 -7.01
C LEU A 241 41.89 -5.30 -8.53
N ALA A 242 42.89 -5.60 -9.35
CA ALA A 242 42.75 -5.58 -10.81
C ALA A 242 41.78 -6.65 -11.32
N GLU A 243 41.83 -7.87 -10.78
CA GLU A 243 40.92 -8.98 -11.13
C GLU A 243 39.48 -8.69 -10.69
N VAL A 244 39.28 -8.11 -9.49
CA VAL A 244 37.96 -7.68 -9.02
C VAL A 244 37.39 -6.58 -9.93
N ALA A 245 38.20 -5.59 -10.31
CA ALA A 245 37.78 -4.54 -11.23
C ALA A 245 37.47 -5.08 -12.64
N ALA A 246 38.22 -6.06 -13.14
CA ALA A 246 37.94 -6.73 -14.40
C ALA A 246 36.64 -7.55 -14.33
N LEU A 247 36.41 -8.25 -13.22
CA LEU A 247 35.18 -9.02 -12.98
C LEU A 247 33.95 -8.11 -12.94
N ARG A 248 34.02 -6.96 -12.26
CA ARG A 248 32.93 -5.98 -12.22
C ARG A 248 32.58 -5.48 -13.62
N ARG A 249 33.58 -5.08 -14.41
CA ARG A 249 33.39 -4.61 -15.79
C ARG A 249 32.72 -5.66 -16.66
N ARG A 250 33.22 -6.90 -16.64
CA ARG A 250 32.65 -8.00 -17.44
C ARG A 250 31.17 -8.28 -17.12
N MET A 251 30.75 -8.08 -15.87
CA MET A 251 29.43 -8.50 -15.39
C MET A 251 28.37 -7.39 -15.42
N PHE A 252 28.78 -6.12 -15.40
CA PHE A 252 27.87 -4.98 -15.17
C PHE A 252 28.10 -3.76 -16.07
N GLU A 253 29.11 -3.75 -16.95
CA GLU A 253 29.39 -2.67 -17.90
C GLU A 253 29.35 -3.20 -19.34
#